data_AF-A0A7J0BV15-F1
#
_entry.id   AF-A0A7J0BV15-F1
#
_cell.length_a   1.000
_cell.length_b   1.000
_cell.length_c   1.000
_cell.angle_alpha   90.00
_cell.angle_beta   90.00
_cell.angle_gamma   90.00
#
_symmetry.space_group_name_H-M   'P 1'
#
loop_
_entity.id
_entity.type
_entity.pdbx_description
1 polymer ?
#
loop_
_entity_poly.entity_id
_entity_poly.type
_entity_poly.pdbx_seq_one_letter_code
_entity_poly.pdbx_strand_id
1 'polypeptide(L)'
;MKAMIGLMHVIRRVLAVAVAVVLFAAWAVPAVSGEFVVVADTRVVESAILRYFADLYNINPFMNAVWAVVLTALYGSFLGILMDFILSRTGLDLSSRPSDER
;
A
#
# COMPACT_ATOMS: atom_id res chain seq x y z
N MET A 1 -25.02 -34.99 -1.55
CA MET A 1 -24.58 -34.64 -0.19
C MET A 1 -23.19 -34.00 -0.11
N LYS A 2 -22.13 -34.54 -0.74
CA LYS A 2 -20.75 -33.96 -0.66
C LYS A 2 -20.63 -32.53 -1.21
N ALA A 3 -21.31 -32.21 -2.32
CA ALA A 3 -21.32 -30.87 -2.92
C ALA A 3 -21.95 -29.80 -2.01
N MET A 4 -23.03 -30.16 -1.31
CA MET A 4 -23.73 -29.28 -0.36
C MET A 4 -22.88 -28.97 0.87
N ILE A 5 -22.12 -29.96 1.35
CA ILE A 5 -21.15 -29.80 2.45
C ILE A 5 -19.99 -28.91 1.99
N GLY A 6 -19.45 -29.10 0.78
CA GLY A 6 -18.39 -28.26 0.22
C GLY A 6 -18.81 -26.79 0.08
N LEU A 7 -20.01 -26.54 -0.44
CA LEU A 7 -20.57 -25.19 -0.58
C LEU A 7 -20.72 -24.49 0.78
N MET A 8 -21.18 -25.22 1.80
CA MET A 8 -21.33 -24.70 3.16
C MET A 8 -19.99 -24.33 3.82
N HIS A 9 -18.90 -25.05 3.50
CA HIS A 9 -17.55 -24.71 3.97
C HIS A 9 -16.99 -23.47 3.27
N VAL A 10 -17.26 -23.31 1.97
CA VAL A 10 -16.86 -22.11 1.20
C VAL A 10 -17.60 -20.88 1.73
N ILE A 11 -18.92 -20.97 1.91
CA ILE A 11 -19.73 -19.88 2.47
C ILE A 11 -19.23 -19.50 3.87
N ARG A 12 -18.93 -20.50 4.73
CA ARG A 12 -18.39 -20.23 6.08
C ARG A 12 -17.04 -19.51 6.05
N ARG A 13 -16.15 -19.88 5.11
CA ARG A 13 -14.84 -19.23 4.95
C ARG A 13 -14.97 -17.81 4.42
N VAL A 14 -15.82 -17.58 3.42
CA VAL A 14 -16.09 -16.25 2.88
C VAL A 14 -16.71 -15.35 3.95
N LEU A 15 -17.67 -15.86 4.71
CA LEU A 15 -18.27 -15.14 5.83
C LEU A 15 -17.24 -14.82 6.93
N ALA A 16 -16.35 -15.76 7.26
CA ALA A 16 -15.30 -15.53 8.25
C ALA A 16 -14.30 -14.46 7.80
N VAL A 17 -13.92 -14.45 6.51
CA VAL A 17 -13.05 -13.42 5.93
C VAL A 17 -13.77 -12.06 5.94
N ALA A 18 -15.03 -12.02 5.53
CA ALA A 18 -15.82 -10.78 5.54
C ALA A 18 -15.95 -10.20 6.96
N VAL A 19 -16.20 -11.04 7.96
CA VAL A 19 -16.25 -10.63 9.38
C VAL A 19 -14.88 -10.13 9.85
N ALA A 20 -13.79 -10.83 9.50
CA ALA A 20 -12.45 -10.39 9.85
C ALA A 20 -12.09 -9.02 9.23
N VAL A 21 -12.48 -8.78 7.98
CA VAL A 21 -12.28 -7.50 7.30
C VAL A 21 -13.09 -6.38 7.97
N VAL A 22 -14.35 -6.64 8.33
CA VAL A 22 -15.20 -5.66 9.03
C VAL A 22 -14.66 -5.34 10.42
N LEU A 23 -14.22 -6.35 11.18
CA LEU A 23 -13.63 -6.14 12.50
C LEU A 23 -12.29 -5.39 12.42
N PHE A 24 -11.46 -5.70 11.43
CA PHE A 24 -10.21 -4.98 11.20
C PHE A 24 -10.46 -3.52 10.82
N ALA A 25 -11.42 -3.27 9.94
CA ALA A 25 -11.84 -1.91 9.58
C ALA A 25 -12.39 -1.15 10.79
N ALA A 26 -13.20 -1.80 11.64
CA ALA A 26 -13.74 -1.21 12.86
C ALA A 26 -12.66 -0.86 13.90
N TRP A 27 -11.62 -1.68 14.02
CA TRP A 27 -10.45 -1.37 14.86
C TRP A 27 -9.56 -0.27 14.29
N ALA A 28 -9.55 -0.10 12.96
CA ALA A 28 -8.80 0.94 12.27
C ALA A 28 -9.50 2.30 12.29
N VAL A 29 -10.74 2.41 12.79
CA VAL A 29 -11.39 3.69 13.04
C VAL A 29 -10.91 4.22 14.39
N PRO A 30 -10.00 5.21 14.45
CA PRO A 30 -9.59 5.79 15.72
C PRO A 30 -10.81 6.37 16.43
N ALA A 31 -10.97 6.02 17.70
CA ALA A 31 -12.04 6.50 18.58
C ALA A 31 -11.83 7.96 19.00
N VAL A 32 -11.64 8.86 18.03
CA VAL A 32 -11.54 10.28 18.32
C VAL A 32 -12.66 11.07 17.67
N SER A 33 -13.60 11.41 18.54
CA SER A 33 -14.69 12.35 18.33
C SER A 33 -14.24 13.79 18.59
N GLY A 34 -13.24 14.27 17.84
CA GLY A 34 -12.77 15.66 17.89
C GLY A 34 -12.18 16.09 16.55
N GLU A 35 -12.40 17.33 16.14
CA GLU A 35 -11.79 17.91 14.94
C GLU A 35 -10.27 18.01 15.14
N PHE A 36 -9.55 17.00 14.66
CA PHE A 36 -8.10 17.01 14.69
C PHE A 36 -7.56 17.79 13.52
N VAL A 37 -7.04 18.98 13.81
CA VAL A 37 -6.24 19.73 12.85
C VAL A 37 -4.81 19.25 12.98
N VAL A 38 -4.39 18.36 12.08
CA VAL A 38 -3.00 17.91 11.97
C VAL A 38 -2.27 18.91 11.10
N VAL A 39 -1.22 19.53 11.66
CA VAL A 39 -0.40 20.54 10.98
C VAL A 39 1.05 20.08 11.02
N ALA A 40 1.71 20.08 9.87
CA ALA A 40 3.14 19.85 9.79
C ALA A 40 3.90 21.06 10.34
N ASP A 41 4.80 20.85 11.29
CA ASP A 41 5.71 21.90 11.75
C ASP A 41 6.79 22.13 10.71
N THR A 42 6.68 23.25 10.00
CA THR A 42 7.58 23.57 8.90
C THR A 42 8.85 24.28 9.39
N ARG A 43 8.86 24.86 10.60
CA ARG A 43 9.94 25.73 11.11
C ARG A 43 11.28 25.02 11.29
N VAL A 44 11.21 23.72 11.56
CA VAL A 44 12.36 22.84 11.77
C VAL A 44 12.82 22.13 10.48
N VAL A 45 12.09 22.32 9.37
CA VAL A 45 12.39 21.66 8.10
C VAL A 45 13.35 22.51 7.28
N GLU A 46 14.63 22.13 7.30
CA GLU A 46 15.70 22.84 6.58
C GLU A 46 15.74 22.50 5.08
N SER A 47 15.33 21.29 4.70
CA SER A 47 15.32 20.87 3.30
C SER A 47 14.18 21.51 2.52
N ALA A 48 14.50 22.21 1.43
CA ALA A 48 13.52 22.87 0.56
C ALA A 48 12.47 21.89 -0.01
N ILE A 49 12.87 20.65 -0.30
CA ILE A 49 11.96 19.61 -0.83
C ILE A 49 11.00 19.13 0.26
N LEU A 50 11.49 18.88 1.46
CA LEU A 50 10.64 18.47 2.58
C LEU A 50 9.73 19.61 3.02
N ARG A 51 10.23 20.85 2.96
CA ARG A 51 9.46 22.06 3.24
C ARG A 51 8.30 22.20 2.26
N TYR A 52 8.52 21.95 0.97
CA TYR A 52 7.45 21.90 -0.04
C TYR A 52 6.34 20.91 0.32
N PHE A 53 6.69 19.67 0.66
CA PHE A 53 5.69 18.66 1.03
C PHE A 53 4.96 18.99 2.34
N ALA A 54 5.67 19.58 3.31
CA ALA A 54 5.09 20.00 4.58
C ALA A 54 4.13 21.21 4.42
N ASP A 55 4.51 22.20 3.61
CA ASP A 55 3.63 23.33 3.30
C ASP A 55 2.40 22.85 2.50
N LEU A 56 2.58 21.90 1.57
CA LEU A 56 1.48 21.33 0.80
C LEU A 56 0.53 20.50 1.67
N TYR A 57 1.04 19.78 2.66
CA TYR A 57 0.23 19.06 3.64
C TYR A 57 -0.71 20.01 4.41
N ASN A 58 -0.21 21.20 4.77
CA ASN A 58 -0.98 22.20 5.51
C ASN A 58 -1.99 22.97 4.64
N ILE A 59 -1.64 23.27 3.38
CA ILE A 59 -2.44 24.15 2.50
C ILE A 59 -3.44 23.35 1.65
N ASN A 60 -3.04 22.18 1.14
CA ASN A 60 -3.87 21.37 0.24
C ASN A 60 -3.59 19.87 0.45
N PRO A 61 -4.27 19.24 1.43
CA PRO A 61 -4.12 17.82 1.73
C PRO A 61 -4.41 16.89 0.55
N PHE A 62 -5.32 17.27 -0.34
CA PHE A 62 -5.65 16.48 -1.53
C PHE A 62 -4.44 16.40 -2.48
N MET A 63 -3.79 17.54 -2.76
CA MET A 63 -2.59 17.56 -3.60
C MET A 63 -1.43 16.80 -2.93
N ASN A 64 -1.30 16.88 -1.61
CA ASN A 64 -0.33 16.09 -0.86
C ASN A 64 -0.58 14.57 -1.03
N ALA A 65 -1.83 14.13 -0.95
CA ALA A 65 -2.20 12.73 -1.18
C ALA A 65 -1.89 12.26 -2.62
N VAL A 66 -2.13 13.09 -3.62
CA VAL A 66 -1.76 12.79 -5.02
C VAL A 66 -0.25 12.56 -5.14
N TRP A 67 0.58 13.43 -4.54
CA TRP A 67 2.02 13.23 -4.53
C TRP A 67 2.44 11.95 -3.82
N ALA A 68 1.79 11.60 -2.70
CA ALA A 68 2.07 10.35 -2.00
C ALA A 68 1.84 9.13 -2.91
N VAL A 69 0.75 9.12 -3.68
CA VAL A 69 0.46 8.05 -4.65
C VAL A 69 1.51 8.01 -5.76
N VAL A 70 1.84 9.17 -6.35
CA VAL A 70 2.83 9.27 -7.43
C VAL A 70 4.21 8.80 -6.96
N LEU A 71 4.67 9.28 -5.81
CA LEU A 71 5.96 8.87 -5.24
C LEU A 71 5.98 7.38 -4.93
N THR A 72 4.90 6.82 -4.39
CA THR A 72 4.80 5.38 -4.12
C THR A 72 4.93 4.56 -5.40
N ALA A 73 4.21 4.95 -6.46
CA ALA A 73 4.29 4.29 -7.75
C ALA A 73 5.71 4.38 -8.35
N LEU A 74 6.31 5.57 -8.33
CA LEU A 74 7.66 5.80 -8.83
C LEU A 74 8.71 4.98 -8.07
N TYR A 75 8.69 5.01 -6.74
CA TYR A 75 9.62 4.22 -5.93
C TYR A 75 9.42 2.72 -6.11
N GLY A 76 8.17 2.26 -6.21
CA GLY A 76 7.85 0.86 -6.47
C GLY A 76 8.41 0.38 -7.82
N SER A 77 8.17 1.16 -8.89
CA SER A 77 8.71 0.85 -10.22
C SER A 77 10.24 0.93 -10.25
N PHE A 78 10.84 1.94 -9.60
CA PHE A 78 12.29 2.09 -9.51
C PHE A 78 12.94 0.88 -8.80
N LEU A 79 12.36 0.42 -7.68
CA LEU A 79 12.85 -0.75 -6.96
C LEU A 79 12.70 -2.03 -7.78
N GLY A 80 11.62 -2.18 -8.56
CA GLY A 80 11.45 -3.29 -9.49
C GLY A 80 12.57 -3.33 -10.55
N ILE A 81 12.82 -2.19 -11.20
CA ILE A 81 13.91 -2.08 -12.19
C ILE A 81 15.28 -2.33 -11.53
N LEU A 82 15.50 -1.82 -10.32
CA LEU A 82 16.74 -2.04 -9.57
C LEU A 82 16.93 -3.53 -9.25
N MET A 83 15.87 -4.24 -8.89
CA MET A 83 15.90 -5.69 -8.67
C MET A 83 16.31 -6.42 -9.95
N ASP A 84 15.66 -6.14 -11.07
CA ASP A 84 15.97 -6.76 -12.36
C ASP A 84 17.43 -6.49 -12.76
N PHE A 85 17.91 -5.27 -12.52
CA PHE A 85 19.31 -4.92 -12.75
C PHE A 85 20.26 -5.76 -11.90
N ILE A 86 20.00 -5.90 -10.60
CA ILE A 86 20.83 -6.72 -9.71
C ILE A 86 20.78 -8.20 -10.10
N LEU A 87 19.61 -8.71 -10.49
CA LEU A 87 19.41 -10.10 -10.87
C LEU A 87 20.19 -10.45 -12.15
N SER A 88 20.22 -9.53 -13.12
CA SER A 88 21.00 -9.68 -14.36
C SER A 88 22.52 -9.79 -14.12
N ARG A 89 23.04 -9.16 -13.04
CA ARG A 89 24.47 -9.17 -12.70
C ARG A 89 24.87 -10.35 -11.83
N THR A 90 23.93 -10.96 -11.11
CA THR A 90 24.19 -12.10 -10.21
C THR A 90 24.03 -13.46 -10.91
N GLY A 91 23.62 -13.49 -12.18
CA GLY A 91 23.52 -14.72 -12.97
C GLY A 91 22.30 -15.59 -12.64
N LEU A 92 21.36 -15.08 -11.84
CA LEU A 92 20.07 -15.70 -11.53
C LEU A 92 18.95 -15.14 -12.43
N ASP A 93 19.28 -14.86 -13.69
CA ASP A 93 18.30 -14.40 -14.66
C ASP A 93 17.40 -15.58 -15.07
N LEU A 94 16.12 -15.49 -14.70
CA LEU A 94 15.10 -16.49 -15.01
C LEU A 94 14.45 -16.26 -16.38
N SER A 95 14.82 -15.21 -17.12
CA SER A 95 14.28 -14.91 -18.45
C SER A 95 14.60 -15.98 -19.51
N SER A 96 15.56 -16.87 -19.27
CA SER A 96 15.93 -17.93 -20.22
C SER A 96 15.19 -19.26 -20.01
N ARG A 97 14.26 -19.37 -19.05
CA ARG A 97 13.46 -20.60 -18.84
C ARG A 97 12.11 -20.51 -19.57
N PRO A 98 11.75 -21.50 -20.42
CA PRO A 98 10.43 -21.55 -21.02
C PRO A 98 9.38 -21.77 -19.92
N SER A 99 8.43 -20.85 -19.82
CA SER A 99 7.34 -20.85 -18.83
C SER A 99 6.19 -21.81 -19.15
N ASP A 100 6.39 -22.69 -20.14
CA ASP A 100 5.35 -23.53 -20.77
C ASP A 100 5.08 -24.86 -20.04
N GLU A 101 5.63 -25.05 -18.84
CA GLU A 101 5.46 -26.29 -18.07
C GLU A 101 4.92 -26.02 -16.65
N ARG A 102 3.80 -25.28 -16.56
CA ARG A 102 2.91 -25.25 -15.39
C ARG A 102 1.45 -25.04 -15.78
#